data_AF-A0A5C2RS56-F1
#
_entry.id   AF-A0A5C2RS56-F1
#
_cell.length_a   1.000
_cell.length_b   1.000
_cell.length_c   1.000
_cell.angle_alpha   90.00
_cell.angle_beta   90.00
_cell.angle_gamma   90.00
#
_symmetry.space_group_name_H-M   'P 1'
#
loop_
_entity.id
_entity.type
_entity.pdbx_description
1 polymer ?
#
loop_
_entity_poly.entity_id
_entity_poly.type
_entity_poly.pdbx_seq_one_letter_code
_entity_poly.pdbx_strand_id
1 'polypeptide(L)'
;MAAIKVDYPWETLPPNTTFVDVGAGQGSVSMHILKHVYDKVPTLKVVLQDRPQHIEQGKKFWAQELPAALEDGRVAFEVHDFFEDNPRKEPNTIYWFRFVMH
;
A
#
# COMPACT_ATOMS: atom_id res chain seq x y z
N MET A 1 13.40 -3.83 8.19
CA MET A 1 12.27 -2.87 8.27
C MET A 1 12.71 -1.43 8.54
N ALA A 2 13.78 -1.19 9.32
CA ALA A 2 14.23 0.18 9.62
C ALA A 2 14.69 0.98 8.37
N ALA A 3 15.40 0.35 7.43
CA ALA A 3 15.88 1.02 6.22
C ALA A 3 14.73 1.58 5.35
N ILE A 4 13.68 0.78 5.09
CA ILE A 4 12.57 1.17 4.20
C ILE A 4 11.82 2.43 4.66
N LYS A 5 11.84 2.73 5.97
CA LYS A 5 11.23 3.95 6.52
C LYS A 5 11.99 5.22 6.13
N VAL A 6 13.29 5.11 5.87
CA VAL A 6 14.18 6.24 5.55
C VAL A 6 14.65 6.25 4.09
N ASP A 7 14.45 5.15 3.36
CA ASP A 7 14.88 5.00 1.95
C ASP A 7 14.03 5.81 0.96
N TYR A 8 12.87 6.33 1.40
CA TYR A 8 11.98 7.16 0.59
C TYR A 8 11.32 8.21 1.51
N PRO A 9 11.04 9.44 1.04
CA PRO A 9 10.56 10.53 1.89
C PRO A 9 9.06 10.41 2.23
N TRP A 10 8.68 9.31 2.88
CA TRP A 10 7.28 8.98 3.21
C TRP A 10 6.57 10.05 4.05
N GLU A 11 7.29 10.75 4.92
CA GLU A 11 6.73 11.75 5.84
C GLU A 11 6.46 13.10 5.18
N THR A 12 7.05 13.38 4.01
CA THR A 12 6.90 14.66 3.31
C THR A 12 6.14 14.51 2.00
N LEU A 13 5.36 13.43 1.86
CA LEU A 13 4.53 13.21 0.69
C LEU A 13 3.45 14.28 0.56
N PRO A 14 3.12 14.70 -0.67
CA PRO A 14 1.99 15.59 -0.90
C PRO A 14 0.69 15.02 -0.29
N PRO A 15 -0.22 15.87 0.19
CA PRO A 15 -1.52 15.42 0.63
C PRO A 15 -2.27 14.63 -0.45
N ASN A 16 -3.06 13.64 -0.04
CA ASN A 16 -3.82 12.75 -0.92
C ASN A 16 -2.96 11.92 -1.88
N THR A 17 -1.71 11.62 -1.50
CA THR A 17 -0.89 10.66 -2.23
C THR A 17 -1.49 9.25 -2.14
N THR A 18 -1.55 8.56 -3.28
CA THR A 18 -1.94 7.15 -3.34
C THR A 18 -0.69 6.30 -3.52
N PHE A 19 -0.44 5.39 -2.59
CA PHE A 19 0.65 4.44 -2.63
C PHE A 19 0.11 3.08 -3.09
N VAL A 20 0.39 2.74 -4.34
CA VAL A 20 0.01 1.47 -4.98
C VAL A 20 1.18 0.48 -4.85
N ASP A 21 0.99 -0.54 -4.02
CA ASP A 21 1.92 -1.66 -3.86
C ASP A 21 1.55 -2.75 -4.88
N VAL A 22 2.34 -2.86 -5.95
CA VAL A 22 2.09 -3.77 -7.06
C VAL A 22 2.80 -5.09 -6.82
N GLY A 23 2.07 -6.21 -6.83
CA GLY A 23 2.59 -7.50 -6.41
C GLY A 23 2.82 -7.56 -4.89
N ALA A 24 1.91 -6.95 -4.14
CA ALA A 24 2.06 -6.70 -2.71
C ALA A 24 2.16 -7.97 -1.82
N GLY A 25 1.72 -9.12 -2.31
CA GLY A 25 1.43 -10.29 -1.49
C GLY A 25 0.39 -9.94 -0.41
N GLN A 26 0.75 -10.12 0.86
CA GLN A 26 -0.11 -9.71 1.99
C GLN A 26 0.06 -8.24 2.40
N GLY A 27 0.96 -7.47 1.76
CA GLY A 27 1.17 -6.04 2.02
C GLY A 27 1.85 -5.72 3.35
N SER A 28 2.67 -6.63 3.89
CA SER A 28 3.29 -6.46 5.22
C SER A 28 4.17 -5.20 5.29
N VAL A 29 4.90 -4.87 4.22
CA VAL A 29 5.79 -3.70 4.24
C VAL A 29 5.02 -2.41 4.08
N SER A 30 4.01 -2.39 3.21
CA SER A 30 3.11 -1.26 3.04
C SER A 30 2.38 -0.92 4.34
N MET A 31 2.01 -1.92 5.14
CA MET A 31 1.49 -1.70 6.49
C MET A 31 2.52 -1.05 7.42
N HIS A 32 3.78 -1.49 7.39
CA HIS A 32 4.83 -0.89 8.23
C HIS A 32 5.10 0.57 7.85
N ILE A 33 5.05 0.89 6.55
CA ILE A 33 5.14 2.26 6.05
C ILE A 33 3.94 3.07 6.53
N LEU A 34 2.72 2.56 6.34
CA LEU A 34 1.50 3.27 6.75
C LEU A 34 1.48 3.51 8.27
N LYS A 35 1.82 2.50 9.09
CA LYS A 35 1.96 2.64 10.55
C LYS A 35 2.98 3.71 10.94
N HIS A 36 4.08 3.81 10.19
CA HIS A 36 5.13 4.79 10.48
C HIS A 36 4.69 6.23 10.24
N VAL A 37 3.90 6.47 9.19
CA VAL A 37 3.45 7.81 8.80
C VAL A 37 2.00 8.09 9.15
N TYR A 38 1.37 7.22 9.94
CA TYR A 38 -0.07 7.22 10.17
C TYR A 38 -0.56 8.59 10.66
N ASP A 39 0.08 9.10 11.71
CA ASP A 39 -0.27 10.40 12.31
C ASP A 39 0.34 11.59 11.56
N LYS A 40 1.40 11.36 10.78
CA LYS A 40 2.18 12.42 10.11
C LYS A 40 1.59 12.81 8.76
N VAL A 41 1.05 11.84 8.03
CA VAL A 41 0.50 12.02 6.69
C VAL A 41 -0.91 11.42 6.66
N PRO A 42 -1.92 12.08 7.27
CA PRO A 42 -3.25 11.48 7.49
C PRO A 42 -4.02 11.16 6.20
N THR A 43 -3.60 11.75 5.08
CA THR A 43 -4.26 11.57 3.77
C THR A 43 -3.59 10.55 2.86
N LEU A 44 -2.48 9.92 3.30
CA LEU A 44 -1.84 8.84 2.53
C LEU A 44 -2.76 7.61 2.51
N LYS A 45 -3.05 7.12 1.32
CA LYS A 45 -3.81 5.88 1.08
C LYS A 45 -2.90 4.80 0.51
N VAL A 46 -3.10 3.57 0.94
CA VAL A 46 -2.42 2.38 0.43
C VAL A 46 -3.40 1.58 -0.40
N VAL A 47 -2.99 1.18 -1.60
CA VAL A 47 -3.72 0.24 -2.45
C VAL A 47 -2.83 -0.97 -2.67
N LEU A 48 -3.29 -2.14 -2.21
CA LEU A 48 -2.58 -3.39 -2.47
C LEU A 48 -3.14 -4.03 -3.74
N GLN A 49 -2.28 -4.26 -4.71
CA GLN A 49 -2.61 -4.90 -5.97
C GLN A 49 -1.89 -6.25 -6.09
N ASP A 50 -2.66 -7.32 -6.24
CA ASP A 50 -2.14 -8.67 -6.47
C ASP A 50 -3.25 -9.58 -7.02
N ARG A 51 -2.92 -10.85 -7.26
CA ARG A 51 -3.86 -11.90 -7.65
C ARG A 51 -4.85 -12.21 -6.52
N PRO A 52 -6.04 -12.76 -6.84
CA PRO A 52 -7.12 -12.95 -5.87
C PRO A 52 -6.72 -13.62 -4.56
N GLN A 53 -5.87 -14.66 -4.63
CA GLN A 53 -5.45 -15.42 -3.46
C GLN A 53 -4.68 -14.57 -2.45
N HIS A 54 -3.79 -13.69 -2.94
CA HIS A 54 -2.98 -12.82 -2.11
C HIS A 54 -3.81 -11.67 -1.52
N ILE A 55 -4.76 -11.13 -2.29
CA ILE A 55 -5.69 -10.12 -1.81
C ILE A 55 -6.56 -10.63 -0.66
N GLU A 56 -7.12 -11.84 -0.78
CA GLU A 56 -7.92 -12.43 0.30
C GLU A 56 -7.10 -12.72 1.56
N GLN A 57 -5.84 -13.12 1.41
CA GLN A 57 -4.91 -13.25 2.53
C GLN A 57 -4.58 -11.89 3.17
N GLY A 58 -4.32 -10.88 2.34
CA GLY A 58 -4.04 -9.51 2.76
C GLY A 58 -5.17 -8.92 3.60
N LYS A 59 -6.43 -9.04 3.15
CA LYS A 59 -7.61 -8.56 3.91
C LYS A 59 -7.65 -9.11 5.33
N LYS A 60 -7.43 -10.42 5.49
CA LYS A 60 -7.41 -11.09 6.81
C LYS A 60 -6.27 -10.58 7.68
N PHE A 61 -5.06 -10.49 7.10
CA PHE A 61 -3.88 -10.00 7.79
C PHE A 61 -4.06 -8.55 8.28
N TRP A 62 -4.57 -7.66 7.41
CA TRP A 62 -4.77 -6.25 7.76
C TRP A 62 -5.90 -6.02 8.75
N ALA A 63 -7.00 -6.77 8.65
CA ALA A 63 -8.07 -6.71 9.64
C ALA A 63 -7.60 -7.10 11.06
N GLN A 64 -6.59 -7.98 11.16
CA GLN A 64 -6.00 -8.37 12.44
C GLN A 64 -4.98 -7.36 12.95
N GLU A 65 -4.10 -6.87 12.07
CA GLU A 65 -2.91 -6.11 12.47
C GLU A 65 -3.08 -4.59 12.46
N LEU A 66 -4.03 -4.06 11.68
CA LEU A 66 -4.32 -2.64 11.56
C LEU A 66 -5.79 -2.40 11.13
N PRO A 67 -6.77 -2.79 11.96
CA PRO A 67 -8.19 -2.62 11.65
C PRO A 67 -8.57 -1.15 11.38
N ALA A 68 -7.93 -0.21 12.09
CA ALA A 68 -8.16 1.23 11.92
C ALA A 68 -7.95 1.70 10.47
N ALA A 69 -7.00 1.13 9.73
CA ALA A 69 -6.74 1.49 8.33
C ALA A 69 -7.88 1.06 7.38
N LEU A 70 -8.64 0.04 7.77
CA LEU A 70 -9.84 -0.37 7.04
C LEU A 70 -11.01 0.55 7.40
N GLU A 71 -11.15 0.89 8.67
CA GLU A 71 -12.23 1.74 9.19
C GLU A 71 -12.17 3.17 8.64
N ASP A 72 -10.97 3.76 8.57
CA ASP A 72 -10.75 5.10 8.04
C ASP A 72 -10.51 5.13 6.51
N GLY A 73 -10.53 3.97 5.86
CA GLY A 73 -10.37 3.83 4.41
C GLY A 73 -8.96 4.13 3.89
N ARG A 74 -7.93 4.01 4.74
CA ARG A 74 -6.53 4.20 4.36
C ARG A 74 -5.88 3.00 3.69
N VAL A 75 -6.52 1.84 3.70
CA VAL A 75 -6.13 0.70 2.87
C VAL A 75 -7.26 0.24 1.96
N ALA A 76 -6.94 -0.02 0.69
CA ALA A 76 -7.80 -0.70 -0.28
C ALA A 76 -7.09 -1.92 -0.85
N PHE A 77 -7.88 -2.89 -1.30
CA PHE A 77 -7.39 -4.15 -1.86
C PHE A 77 -7.98 -4.36 -3.25
N GLU A 78 -7.13 -4.60 -4.22
CA GLU A 78 -7.51 -4.69 -5.62
C GLU A 78 -6.94 -5.95 -6.24
N VAL A 79 -7.83 -6.78 -6.80
CA VAL A 79 -7.40 -7.85 -7.67
C VAL A 79 -6.88 -7.22 -8.96
N HIS A 80 -5.61 -7.44 -9.26
CA HIS A 80 -5.00 -6.88 -10.45
C HIS A 80 -3.92 -7.81 -11.00
N ASP A 81 -3.96 -8.02 -12.32
CA ASP A 81 -2.85 -8.56 -13.09
C ASP A 81 -1.98 -7.37 -13.53
N PHE A 82 -0.76 -7.28 -13.01
CA PHE A 82 0.15 -6.17 -13.29
C PHE A 82 0.76 -6.21 -14.70
N PHE A 83 0.48 -7.23 -15.51
CA PHE A 83 0.76 -7.22 -16.95
C PHE A 83 -0.32 -6.49 -17.75
N GLU A 84 -1.46 -6.23 -17.15
CA GLU A 84 -2.52 -5.39 -17.72
C GLU A 84 -2.32 -3.91 -17.35
N ASP A 85 -3.04 -3.05 -18.06
CA ASP A 85 -3.08 -1.62 -17.76
C ASP A 85 -3.50 -1.36 -16.30
N ASN A 86 -2.70 -0.60 -15.54
CA ASN A 86 -3.03 -0.32 -14.15
C ASN A 86 -4.30 0.55 -14.06
N PRO A 87 -5.31 0.15 -13.26
CA PRO A 87 -6.57 0.89 -13.16
C PRO A 87 -6.42 2.21 -12.39
N ARG A 88 -5.41 2.34 -11.54
CA ARG A 88 -5.08 3.58 -10.86
C ARG A 88 -4.34 4.48 -11.84
N LYS A 89 -4.85 5.69 -12.02
CA LYS A 89 -4.33 6.72 -12.95
C LYS A 89 -4.46 8.13 -12.35
N GLU A 90 -4.78 8.20 -11.06
CA GLU A 90 -5.00 9.44 -10.33
C GLU A 90 -3.69 10.23 -10.16
N PRO A 91 -3.75 11.57 -10.09
CA PRO A 91 -2.59 12.38 -9.74
C PRO A 91 -2.02 12.00 -8.37
N ASN A 92 -0.72 12.25 -8.17
CA ASN A 92 -0.01 11.95 -6.92
C ASN A 92 -0.07 10.45 -6.55
N THR A 93 0.24 9.59 -7.53
CA THR A 93 0.28 8.14 -7.32
C THR A 93 1.71 7.62 -7.39
N ILE A 94 2.09 6.81 -6.41
CA ILE A 94 3.36 6.08 -6.36
C ILE A 94 3.05 4.63 -6.67
N TYR A 95 3.66 4.08 -7.73
CA TYR A 95 3.65 2.64 -8.00
C TYR A 95 4.93 2.03 -7.49
N TRP A 96 4.82 1.06 -6.60
CA TRP A 96 5.96 0.42 -5.99
C TRP A 96 5.99 -1.05 -6.34
N PHE A 97 7.17 -1.49 -6.77
CA PHE A 97 7.44 -2.87 -7.14
C PHE A 97 8.59 -3.37 -6.29
N ARG A 98 8.31 -4.25 -5.33
CA ARG A 98 9.33 -4.82 -4.45
C ARG A 98 9.43 -6.33 -4.66
N PHE A 99 10.62 -6.78 -5.07
CA PHE A 99 10.89 -8.18 -5.44
C PHE A 99 10.03 -8.72 -6.60
N VAL A 100 9.44 -7.84 -7.42
CA VAL A 100 8.64 -8.23 -8.59
C VAL A 100 9.48 -8.33 -9.87
N MET A 101 10.41 -7.40 -10.10
CA MET A 101 11.17 -7.27 -11.37
C MET A 101 12.60 -7.82 -11.29
N HIS A 102 12.80 -8.97 -10.67
CA HIS A 102 14.13 -9.56 -10.46
C HIS A 102 14.69 -10.31 -11.68
#